data_AF-A0A534ZPN0-F1
#
_entry.id   AF-A0A534ZPN0-F1
#
_cell.length_a   1.000
_cell.length_b   1.000
_cell.length_c   1.000
_cell.angle_alpha   90.00
_cell.angle_beta   90.00
_cell.angle_gamma   90.00
#
_symmetry.space_group_name_H-M   'P 1'
#
loop_
_entity.id
_entity.type
_entity.pdbx_description
1 polymer ?
#
loop_
_entity_poly.entity_id
_entity_poly.type
_entity_poly.pdbx_seq_one_letter_code
_entity_poly.pdbx_strand_id
1 'polypeptide(L)'
;MRTLAAALLLAAALASAPARAGDATGAYAPYEDLLEVLGDLTWHLRDDLYRFPPPKDPTGHDVYRLALSRLEHWEKRYPGRLRDVVGYARAEALERLGEYAKAADGYGQVAVEGSPLADQARTARERAGAFAQAAALPEEGPDVNATLGALRRKLDAWGRLVERWTGTPYETAALVEEERLERTAAMVVARNRRILEDGNLTAEHALRFLVQKHADSRNLPDHILRLGDLYADVARDYVEQHERPLAFDEDEFVQRADRALDMYRKVAAWDGAREKPEAQGRFAAFDAYKTSVLARYR
;
A
#
# COMPACT_ATOMS: atom_id res chain seq x y z
N MET A 1 -58.19 43.36 1.99
CA MET A 1 -56.77 43.20 2.39
C MET A 1 -56.49 42.06 3.37
N ARG A 2 -57.47 41.50 4.12
CA ARG A 2 -57.21 40.40 5.08
C ARG A 2 -57.23 38.98 4.49
N THR A 3 -57.80 38.78 3.29
CA THR A 3 -57.92 37.46 2.64
C THR A 3 -56.70 37.08 1.80
N LEU A 4 -55.94 38.05 1.29
CA LEU A 4 -54.71 37.81 0.52
C LEU A 4 -53.52 37.38 1.40
N ALA A 5 -53.48 37.82 2.66
CA ALA A 5 -52.43 37.44 3.60
C ALA A 5 -52.53 35.98 4.06
N ALA A 6 -53.75 35.42 4.14
CA ALA A 6 -53.97 34.04 4.55
C ALA A 6 -53.57 33.03 3.45
N ALA A 7 -53.72 33.40 2.18
CA ALA A 7 -53.33 32.53 1.06
C ALA A 7 -51.81 32.42 0.89
N LEU A 8 -51.05 33.47 1.21
CA LEU A 8 -49.58 33.45 1.15
C LEU A 8 -48.94 32.62 2.29
N LEU A 9 -49.57 32.57 3.47
CA LEU A 9 -49.09 31.76 4.59
C LEU A 9 -49.36 30.25 4.39
N LEU A 10 -50.42 29.89 3.66
CA LEU A 10 -50.69 28.48 3.33
C LEU A 10 -49.77 27.96 2.21
N ALA A 11 -49.37 28.83 1.28
CA ALA A 11 -48.42 28.48 0.21
C ALA A 11 -46.97 28.30 0.72
N ALA A 12 -46.59 29.01 1.80
CA ALA A 12 -45.28 28.84 2.44
C ALA A 12 -45.17 27.57 3.31
N ALA A 13 -46.30 26.97 3.72
CA ALA A 13 -46.32 25.73 4.50
C ALA A 13 -46.29 24.44 3.64
N LEU A 14 -46.45 24.57 2.31
CA LEU A 14 -46.44 23.44 1.36
C LEU A 14 -45.19 23.41 0.47
N ALA A 15 -44.28 24.37 0.64
CA ALA A 15 -42.96 24.33 0.02
C ALA A 15 -42.02 23.45 0.88
N SER A 16 -42.29 22.15 0.94
CA SER A 16 -41.23 21.21 1.32
C SER A 16 -40.13 21.31 0.27
N ALA A 17 -38.90 21.57 0.73
CA ALA A 17 -37.74 21.53 -0.14
C ALA A 17 -37.73 20.19 -0.90
N PRO A 18 -37.38 20.16 -2.20
CA PRO A 18 -37.26 18.89 -2.91
C PRO A 18 -36.23 18.05 -2.16
N ALA A 19 -36.69 16.92 -1.65
CA ALA A 19 -35.86 15.91 -1.00
C ALA A 19 -34.66 15.61 -1.92
N ARG A 20 -33.44 15.66 -1.37
CA ARG A 20 -32.25 15.35 -2.15
C ARG A 20 -32.31 13.88 -2.55
N ALA A 21 -31.80 13.52 -3.73
CA ALA A 21 -31.57 12.13 -4.07
C ALA A 21 -30.72 11.49 -2.94
N GLY A 22 -31.33 10.61 -2.16
CA GLY A 22 -30.78 10.06 -0.90
C GLY A 22 -31.74 10.14 0.30
N ASP A 23 -32.76 11.00 0.27
CA ASP A 23 -33.81 11.08 1.30
C ASP A 23 -34.93 10.06 1.03
N ALA A 24 -34.58 8.79 0.78
CA ALA A 24 -35.57 7.72 0.79
C ALA A 24 -36.04 7.54 2.25
N THR A 25 -37.10 8.22 2.67
CA THR A 25 -37.63 8.13 4.05
C THR A 25 -38.52 6.90 4.24
N GLY A 26 -38.09 5.76 3.71
CA GLY A 26 -38.75 4.48 3.89
C GLY A 26 -38.31 3.79 5.18
N ALA A 27 -39.16 2.94 5.77
CA ALA A 27 -38.80 2.16 6.97
C ALA A 27 -37.55 1.27 6.75
N TYR A 28 -37.24 0.94 5.50
CA TYR A 28 -36.11 0.09 5.10
C TYR A 28 -34.84 0.83 4.70
N ALA A 29 -34.89 2.16 4.56
CA ALA A 29 -33.74 2.95 4.13
C ALA A 29 -32.46 2.74 4.96
N PRO A 30 -32.51 2.58 6.30
CA PRO A 30 -31.31 2.27 7.07
C PRO A 30 -30.64 0.96 6.65
N TYR A 31 -31.42 -0.03 6.20
CA TYR A 31 -30.92 -1.34 5.78
C TYR A 31 -30.38 -1.29 4.35
N GLU A 32 -31.06 -0.57 3.45
CA GLU A 32 -30.61 -0.36 2.07
C GLU A 32 -29.26 0.37 2.04
N ASP A 33 -29.14 1.47 2.78
CA ASP A 33 -27.89 2.24 2.92
C ASP A 33 -26.74 1.35 3.42
N LEU A 34 -27.00 0.51 4.42
CA LEU A 34 -25.99 -0.37 5.00
C LEU A 34 -25.61 -1.50 4.04
N LEU A 35 -26.59 -2.11 3.36
CA LEU A 35 -26.36 -3.20 2.42
C LEU A 35 -25.51 -2.76 1.23
N GLU A 36 -25.65 -1.52 0.75
CA GLU A 36 -24.78 -0.98 -0.30
C GLU A 36 -23.32 -0.96 0.17
N VAL A 37 -23.07 -0.44 1.38
CA VAL A 37 -21.71 -0.37 1.96
C VAL A 37 -21.12 -1.76 2.19
N LEU A 38 -21.91 -2.67 2.75
CA LEU A 38 -21.48 -4.05 3.01
C LEU A 38 -21.26 -4.84 1.73
N GLY A 39 -22.06 -4.60 0.70
CA GLY A 39 -21.92 -5.21 -0.62
C GLY A 39 -20.58 -4.86 -1.26
N ASP A 40 -20.26 -3.56 -1.33
CA ASP A 40 -18.98 -3.07 -1.84
C ASP A 40 -17.80 -3.66 -1.05
N LEU A 41 -17.88 -3.63 0.29
CA LEU A 41 -16.82 -4.17 1.14
C LEU A 41 -16.63 -5.67 0.88
N THR A 42 -17.70 -6.47 0.97
CA THR A 42 -17.66 -7.94 0.85
C THR A 42 -17.08 -8.38 -0.49
N TRP A 43 -17.42 -7.68 -1.58
CA TRP A 43 -16.89 -7.96 -2.91
C TRP A 43 -15.35 -7.88 -2.93
N HIS A 44 -14.81 -6.86 -2.29
CA HIS A 44 -13.38 -6.54 -2.28
C HIS A 44 -12.60 -7.17 -1.11
N LEU A 45 -13.26 -7.81 -0.15
CA LEU A 45 -12.58 -8.44 0.99
C LEU A 45 -11.67 -9.61 0.60
N ARG A 46 -11.82 -10.17 -0.60
CA ARG A 46 -11.01 -11.30 -1.08
C ARG A 46 -10.03 -10.91 -2.18
N ASP A 47 -9.90 -9.62 -2.46
CA ASP A 47 -8.97 -9.14 -3.47
C ASP A 47 -7.54 -9.51 -3.10
N ASP A 48 -6.80 -9.92 -4.13
CA ASP A 48 -5.37 -10.18 -4.01
C ASP A 48 -4.62 -8.84 -4.06
N LEU A 49 -4.55 -8.19 -2.89
CA LEU A 49 -3.84 -6.92 -2.71
C LEU A 49 -2.32 -7.04 -2.88
N TYR A 50 -1.78 -8.25 -3.00
CA TYR A 50 -0.35 -8.45 -3.28
C TYR A 50 -0.08 -8.31 -4.79
N ARG A 51 -0.95 -8.90 -5.62
CA ARG A 51 -0.81 -8.86 -7.10
C ARG A 51 -1.49 -7.66 -7.74
N PHE A 52 -2.52 -7.09 -7.11
CA PHE A 52 -3.33 -6.02 -7.67
C PHE A 52 -3.36 -4.78 -6.76
N PRO A 53 -3.49 -3.56 -7.33
CA PRO A 53 -3.65 -2.35 -6.53
C PRO A 53 -4.92 -2.41 -5.68
N PRO A 54 -5.00 -1.66 -4.56
CA PRO A 54 -6.21 -1.60 -3.76
C PRO A 54 -7.37 -1.10 -4.61
N PRO A 55 -8.58 -1.65 -4.42
CA PRO A 55 -9.74 -1.27 -5.20
C PRO A 55 -10.08 0.20 -4.97
N LYS A 56 -10.47 0.85 -6.06
CA LYS A 56 -10.87 2.24 -6.08
C LYS A 56 -12.28 2.38 -6.61
N ASP A 57 -13.02 3.32 -6.05
CA ASP A 57 -14.31 3.72 -6.59
C ASP A 57 -14.13 4.47 -7.93
N PRO A 58 -15.22 4.76 -8.67
CA PRO A 58 -15.14 5.53 -9.92
C PRO A 58 -14.54 6.94 -9.78
N THR A 59 -14.47 7.47 -8.56
CA THR A 59 -13.87 8.79 -8.27
C THR A 59 -12.40 8.70 -7.84
N GLY A 60 -11.85 7.50 -7.75
CA GLY A 60 -10.45 7.21 -7.44
C GLY A 60 -10.13 7.06 -5.94
N HIS A 61 -11.14 7.08 -5.07
CA HIS A 61 -10.99 6.88 -3.62
C HIS A 61 -10.83 5.39 -3.29
N ASP A 62 -10.04 5.12 -2.25
CA ASP A 62 -9.87 3.77 -1.70
C ASP A 62 -11.20 3.26 -1.12
N VAL A 63 -11.64 2.09 -1.58
CA VAL A 63 -12.94 1.51 -1.21
C VAL A 63 -13.05 1.25 0.29
N TYR A 64 -11.98 0.78 0.95
CA TYR A 64 -12.03 0.46 2.38
C TYR A 64 -12.11 1.73 3.24
N ARG A 65 -11.40 2.80 2.86
CA ARG A 65 -11.54 4.11 3.53
C ARG A 65 -12.92 4.70 3.34
N LEU A 66 -13.47 4.58 2.14
CA LEU A 66 -14.81 5.04 1.83
C LEU A 66 -15.86 4.26 2.64
N ALA A 67 -15.72 2.94 2.74
CA ALA A 67 -16.58 2.09 3.55
C ALA A 67 -16.54 2.51 5.03
N LEU A 68 -15.36 2.75 5.62
CA LEU A 68 -15.26 3.27 6.99
C LEU A 68 -16.01 4.58 7.17
N SER A 69 -15.79 5.55 6.28
CA SER A 69 -16.47 6.84 6.35
C SER A 69 -17.99 6.69 6.22
N ARG A 70 -18.47 5.83 5.31
CA ARG A 70 -19.91 5.56 5.14
C ARG A 70 -20.49 4.89 6.39
N LEU A 71 -19.81 3.90 6.98
CA LEU A 71 -20.23 3.25 8.23
C LEU A 71 -20.25 4.23 9.41
N GLU A 72 -19.30 5.16 9.48
CA GLU A 72 -19.29 6.24 10.50
C GLU A 72 -20.47 7.19 10.36
N HIS A 73 -20.77 7.64 9.13
CA HIS A 73 -21.93 8.48 8.87
C HIS A 73 -23.26 7.75 9.13
N TRP A 74 -23.32 6.47 8.76
CA TRP A 74 -24.49 5.63 9.00
C TRP A 74 -24.79 5.50 10.50
N GLU A 75 -23.79 5.19 11.33
CA GLU A 75 -23.95 5.09 12.79
C GLU A 75 -24.38 6.41 13.43
N LYS A 76 -23.85 7.55 12.94
CA LYS A 76 -24.28 8.88 13.41
C LYS A 76 -25.76 9.14 13.08
N ARG A 77 -26.24 8.64 11.95
CA ARG A 77 -27.64 8.80 11.52
C ARG A 77 -28.57 7.82 12.24
N TYR A 78 -28.10 6.62 12.54
CA TYR A 78 -28.90 5.53 13.11
C TYR A 78 -28.20 4.89 14.33
N PRO A 79 -28.02 5.64 15.44
CA PRO A 79 -27.18 5.22 16.55
C PRO A 79 -27.66 3.92 17.21
N GLY A 80 -26.72 3.00 17.44
CA GLY A 80 -26.94 1.73 18.14
C GLY A 80 -27.70 0.66 17.34
N ARG A 81 -28.10 0.93 16.09
CA ARG A 81 -28.73 -0.07 15.24
C ARG A 81 -27.66 -0.99 14.63
N LEU A 82 -27.91 -2.30 14.61
CA LEU A 82 -27.02 -3.29 13.97
C LEU A 82 -25.54 -3.11 14.36
N ARG A 83 -25.32 -2.77 15.64
CA ARG A 83 -24.01 -2.39 16.16
C ARG A 83 -22.96 -3.48 15.93
N ASP A 84 -23.38 -4.73 16.02
CA ASP A 84 -22.55 -5.89 15.73
C ASP A 84 -22.10 -5.94 14.27
N VAL A 85 -23.03 -5.77 13.32
CA VAL A 85 -22.73 -5.77 11.88
C VAL A 85 -21.84 -4.59 11.51
N VAL A 86 -22.16 -3.38 11.99
CA VAL A 86 -21.37 -2.16 11.72
C VAL A 86 -19.99 -2.28 12.34
N GLY A 87 -19.90 -2.76 13.58
CA GLY A 87 -18.65 -2.99 14.28
C GLY A 87 -17.76 -4.00 13.56
N TYR A 88 -18.35 -5.10 13.07
CA TYR A 88 -17.62 -6.14 12.34
C TYR A 88 -17.09 -5.61 11.00
N ALA A 89 -17.95 -4.96 10.21
CA ALA A 89 -17.56 -4.40 8.92
C ALA A 89 -16.50 -3.30 9.04
N ARG A 90 -16.56 -2.48 10.10
CA ARG A 90 -15.48 -1.51 10.39
C ARG A 90 -14.16 -2.22 10.69
N ALA A 91 -14.18 -3.28 11.49
CA ALA A 91 -12.98 -4.05 11.80
C ALA A 91 -12.39 -4.70 10.54
N GLU A 92 -13.21 -5.23 9.63
CA GLU A 92 -12.77 -5.77 8.34
C GLU A 92 -12.10 -4.71 7.46
N ALA A 93 -12.71 -3.52 7.34
CA ALA A 93 -12.13 -2.44 6.57
C ALA A 93 -10.82 -1.91 7.19
N LEU A 94 -10.73 -1.82 8.52
CA LEU A 94 -9.50 -1.46 9.24
C LEU A 94 -8.39 -2.48 9.00
N GLU A 95 -8.72 -3.77 9.02
CA GLU A 95 -7.76 -4.85 8.75
C GLU A 95 -7.17 -4.73 7.34
N ARG A 96 -8.01 -4.42 6.33
CA ARG A 96 -7.55 -4.20 4.95
C ARG A 96 -6.71 -2.93 4.76
N LEU A 97 -6.80 -1.98 5.70
CA LEU A 97 -5.99 -0.77 5.73
C LEU A 97 -4.69 -0.92 6.56
N GLY A 98 -4.42 -2.10 7.12
CA GLY A 98 -3.25 -2.36 7.96
C GLY A 98 -3.38 -1.87 9.41
N GLU A 99 -4.57 -1.41 9.82
CA GLU A 99 -4.86 -0.93 11.18
C GLU A 99 -5.21 -2.10 12.11
N TYR A 100 -4.33 -3.10 12.17
CA TYR A 100 -4.59 -4.40 12.78
C TYR A 100 -4.97 -4.33 14.26
N ALA A 101 -4.37 -3.42 15.03
CA ALA A 101 -4.70 -3.23 16.45
C ALA A 101 -6.15 -2.76 16.62
N LYS A 102 -6.56 -1.74 15.86
CA LYS A 102 -7.94 -1.22 15.89
C LYS A 102 -8.93 -2.26 15.39
N ALA A 103 -8.56 -3.04 14.36
CA ALA A 103 -9.37 -4.15 13.88
C ALA A 103 -9.57 -5.22 14.96
N ALA A 104 -8.49 -5.63 15.64
CA ALA A 104 -8.57 -6.61 16.74
C ALA A 104 -9.47 -6.12 17.89
N ASP A 105 -9.38 -4.84 18.26
CA ASP A 105 -10.24 -4.25 19.27
C ASP A 105 -11.71 -4.24 18.83
N GLY A 106 -11.98 -3.84 17.58
CA GLY A 106 -13.32 -3.84 16.99
C GLY A 106 -13.95 -5.23 16.97
N TYR A 107 -13.22 -6.24 16.47
CA TYR A 107 -13.68 -7.63 16.53
C TYR A 107 -13.88 -8.11 17.98
N GLY A 108 -13.05 -7.67 18.92
CA GLY A 108 -13.19 -7.99 20.34
C GLY A 108 -14.48 -7.45 20.95
N GLN A 109 -14.94 -6.27 20.53
CA GLN A 109 -16.22 -5.72 20.96
C GLN A 109 -17.39 -6.56 20.42
N VAL A 110 -17.39 -6.88 19.12
CA VAL A 110 -18.45 -7.72 18.52
C VAL A 110 -18.50 -9.12 19.15
N ALA A 111 -17.34 -9.68 19.48
CA ALA A 111 -17.22 -11.01 20.08
C ALA A 111 -17.94 -11.17 21.44
N VAL A 112 -18.15 -10.07 22.17
CA VAL A 112 -18.79 -10.10 23.51
C VAL A 112 -20.24 -9.63 23.50
N GLU A 113 -20.76 -9.14 22.37
CA GLU A 113 -22.11 -8.57 22.26
C GLU A 113 -23.23 -9.62 22.15
N GLY A 114 -22.92 -10.92 22.21
CA GLY A 114 -23.91 -11.99 22.07
C GLY A 114 -24.52 -12.07 20.66
N SER A 115 -23.85 -11.48 19.68
CA SER A 115 -24.24 -11.45 18.27
C SER A 115 -24.07 -12.82 17.58
N PRO A 116 -24.85 -13.14 16.53
CA PRO A 116 -24.55 -14.25 15.62
C PRO A 116 -23.14 -14.20 15.00
N LEU A 117 -22.52 -13.01 14.94
CA LEU A 117 -21.15 -12.83 14.45
C LEU A 117 -20.07 -13.10 15.52
N ALA A 118 -20.44 -13.38 16.77
CA ALA A 118 -19.50 -13.45 17.88
C ALA A 118 -18.38 -14.49 17.66
N ASP A 119 -18.71 -15.65 17.11
CA ASP A 119 -17.74 -16.72 16.85
C ASP A 119 -16.75 -16.31 15.76
N GLN A 120 -17.26 -15.76 14.65
CA GLN A 120 -16.43 -15.23 13.57
C GLN A 120 -15.56 -14.07 14.04
N ALA A 121 -16.08 -13.21 14.92
CA ALA A 121 -15.36 -12.09 15.51
C ALA A 121 -14.24 -12.56 16.43
N ARG A 122 -14.42 -13.65 17.19
CA ARG A 122 -13.33 -14.24 17.99
C ARG A 122 -12.17 -14.72 17.11
N THR A 123 -12.47 -15.46 16.04
CA THR A 123 -11.44 -15.90 15.08
C THR A 123 -10.74 -14.72 14.40
N ALA A 124 -11.51 -13.71 13.96
CA ALA A 124 -10.96 -12.52 13.33
C ALA A 124 -10.10 -11.69 14.28
N ARG A 125 -10.51 -11.57 15.55
CA ARG A 125 -9.72 -10.93 16.61
C ARG A 125 -8.38 -11.62 16.83
N GLU A 126 -8.36 -12.96 16.90
CA GLU A 126 -7.11 -13.71 17.09
C GLU A 126 -6.12 -13.46 15.95
N ARG A 127 -6.62 -13.48 14.71
CA ARG A 127 -5.82 -13.19 13.52
C ARG A 127 -5.31 -11.74 13.52
N ALA A 128 -6.20 -10.76 13.63
CA ALA A 128 -5.84 -9.34 13.64
C ALA A 128 -4.90 -9.01 14.81
N GLY A 129 -5.09 -9.65 15.98
CA GLY A 129 -4.21 -9.52 17.13
C GLY A 129 -2.80 -10.05 16.86
N ALA A 130 -2.65 -11.17 16.14
CA ALA A 130 -1.35 -11.69 15.75
C ALA A 130 -0.63 -10.73 14.77
N PHE A 131 -1.37 -10.17 13.80
CA PHE A 131 -0.84 -9.15 12.89
C PHE A 131 -0.44 -7.87 13.64
N ALA A 132 -1.26 -7.42 14.58
CA ALA A 132 -0.99 -6.25 15.41
C ALA A 132 0.29 -6.43 16.25
N GLN A 133 0.51 -7.60 16.83
CA GLN A 133 1.73 -7.90 17.58
C GLN A 133 2.98 -7.84 16.70
N ALA A 134 2.94 -8.42 15.50
CA ALA A 134 4.04 -8.33 14.55
C ALA A 134 4.25 -6.88 14.07
N ALA A 135 3.17 -6.15 13.79
CA ALA A 135 3.20 -4.76 13.36
C ALA A 135 3.76 -3.81 14.43
N ALA A 136 3.57 -4.12 15.72
CA ALA A 136 4.08 -3.31 16.83
C ALA A 136 5.59 -3.43 17.08
N LEU A 137 6.26 -4.42 16.47
CA LEU A 137 7.72 -4.56 16.58
C LEU A 137 8.44 -3.34 15.98
N PRO A 138 9.57 -2.92 16.56
CA PRO A 138 10.33 -1.77 16.07
C PRO A 138 10.93 -2.04 14.69
N GLU A 139 11.02 -0.99 13.88
CA GLU A 139 11.67 -0.99 12.56
C GLU A 139 12.99 -0.23 12.55
N GLU A 140 13.23 0.62 13.55
CA GLU A 140 14.37 1.52 13.61
C GLU A 140 15.25 1.24 14.83
N GLY A 141 16.51 1.62 14.73
CA GLY A 141 17.49 1.59 15.82
C GLY A 141 18.41 2.81 15.78
N PRO A 142 19.29 2.98 16.78
CA PRO A 142 20.20 4.13 16.87
C PRO A 142 21.21 4.22 15.72
N ASP A 143 21.47 3.11 15.03
CA ASP A 143 22.39 3.03 13.89
C ASP A 143 21.89 2.05 12.82
N VAL A 144 22.64 1.94 11.72
CA VAL A 144 22.31 1.09 10.56
C VAL A 144 22.19 -0.38 10.97
N ASN A 145 23.12 -0.89 11.79
CA ASN A 145 23.13 -2.30 12.20
C ASN A 145 21.95 -2.62 13.13
N ALA A 146 21.67 -1.72 14.07
CA ALA A 146 20.53 -1.84 14.98
C ALA A 146 19.20 -1.79 14.21
N THR A 147 19.10 -0.91 13.19
CA THR A 147 17.94 -0.82 12.29
C THR A 147 17.75 -2.12 11.50
N LEU A 148 18.80 -2.64 10.85
CA LEU A 148 18.73 -3.91 10.13
C LEU A 148 18.38 -5.08 11.08
N GLY A 149 18.89 -5.07 12.32
CA GLY A 149 18.54 -6.05 13.34
C GLY A 149 17.08 -5.96 13.79
N ALA A 150 16.52 -4.76 13.89
CA ALA A 150 15.10 -4.54 14.20
C ALA A 150 14.20 -5.04 13.07
N LEU A 151 14.51 -4.65 11.83
CA LEU A 151 13.81 -5.12 10.63
C LEU A 151 13.86 -6.64 10.51
N ARG A 152 15.02 -7.28 10.75
CA ARG A 152 15.14 -8.74 10.72
C ARG A 152 14.22 -9.43 11.72
N ARG A 153 14.18 -8.97 12.98
CA ARG A 153 13.26 -9.55 13.98
C ARG A 153 11.80 -9.40 13.58
N LYS A 154 11.45 -8.28 12.97
CA LYS A 154 10.09 -8.02 12.48
C LYS A 154 9.77 -8.88 11.27
N LEU A 155 10.69 -9.04 10.33
CA LEU A 155 10.59 -9.97 9.19
C LEU A 155 10.41 -11.41 9.65
N ASP A 156 11.18 -11.87 10.64
CA ASP A 156 11.01 -13.23 11.19
C ASP A 156 9.61 -13.42 11.79
N ALA A 157 9.02 -12.37 12.39
CA ALA A 157 7.65 -12.42 12.90
C ALA A 157 6.61 -12.48 11.79
N TRP A 158 6.78 -11.70 10.72
CA TRP A 158 5.90 -11.71 9.55
C TRP A 158 6.03 -12.99 8.73
N GLY A 159 7.24 -13.55 8.57
CA GLY A 159 7.46 -14.82 7.88
C GLY A 159 6.67 -15.96 8.54
N ARG A 160 6.62 -16.02 9.87
CA ARG A 160 5.75 -16.97 10.59
C ARG A 160 4.27 -16.75 10.33
N LEU A 161 3.83 -15.51 10.12
CA LEU A 161 2.43 -15.22 9.76
C LEU A 161 2.15 -15.62 8.30
N VAL A 162 3.07 -15.36 7.38
CA VAL A 162 2.96 -15.81 5.98
C VAL A 162 2.80 -17.33 5.94
N GLU A 163 3.69 -18.08 6.59
CA GLU A 163 3.62 -19.56 6.68
C GLU A 163 2.30 -20.04 7.30
N ARG A 164 1.84 -19.39 8.37
CA ARG A 164 0.59 -19.76 9.06
C ARG A 164 -0.64 -19.58 8.18
N TRP A 165 -0.64 -18.57 7.31
CA TRP A 165 -1.82 -18.16 6.53
C TRP A 165 -1.70 -18.50 5.06
N THR A 166 -0.68 -19.24 4.64
CA THR A 166 -0.50 -19.73 3.26
C THR A 166 -1.76 -20.44 2.75
N GLY A 167 -2.18 -20.08 1.53
CA GLY A 167 -3.37 -20.64 0.88
C GLY A 167 -4.69 -20.09 1.42
N THR A 168 -4.68 -19.10 2.33
CA THR A 168 -5.88 -18.46 2.86
C THR A 168 -6.04 -17.03 2.32
N PRO A 169 -7.25 -16.42 2.39
CA PRO A 169 -7.46 -15.03 1.98
C PRO A 169 -6.68 -13.96 2.77
N TYR A 170 -5.92 -14.36 3.79
CA TYR A 170 -5.11 -13.49 4.65
C TYR A 170 -3.63 -13.53 4.32
N GLU A 171 -3.19 -14.48 3.47
CA GLU A 171 -1.82 -14.58 2.99
C GLU A 171 -1.38 -13.28 2.33
N THR A 172 -2.24 -12.69 1.50
CA THR A 172 -1.93 -11.49 0.71
C THR A 172 -1.61 -10.30 1.60
N ALA A 173 -2.31 -10.13 2.73
CA ALA A 173 -2.02 -9.06 3.69
C ALA A 173 -0.67 -9.28 4.39
N ALA A 174 -0.33 -10.53 4.73
CA ALA A 174 0.96 -10.86 5.32
C ALA A 174 2.12 -10.65 4.32
N LEU A 175 1.94 -11.06 3.06
CA LEU A 175 2.94 -10.87 2.00
C LEU A 175 3.20 -9.39 1.70
N VAL A 176 2.15 -8.54 1.71
CA VAL A 176 2.31 -7.09 1.52
C VAL A 176 3.17 -6.46 2.61
N GLU A 177 2.97 -6.86 3.88
CA GLU A 177 3.77 -6.35 4.99
C GLU A 177 5.19 -6.89 4.99
N GLU A 178 5.37 -8.17 4.66
CA GLU A 178 6.69 -8.78 4.48
C GLU A 178 7.49 -8.04 3.40
N GLU A 179 6.91 -7.89 2.21
CA GLU A 179 7.54 -7.19 1.08
C GLU A 179 7.89 -5.73 1.45
N ARG A 180 7.00 -5.03 2.16
CA ARG A 180 7.26 -3.65 2.61
C ARG A 180 8.51 -3.60 3.49
N LEU A 181 8.65 -4.55 4.42
CA LEU A 181 9.79 -4.63 5.33
C LEU A 181 11.08 -5.03 4.60
N GLU A 182 11.02 -6.00 3.69
CA GLU A 182 12.18 -6.40 2.88
C GLU A 182 12.66 -5.26 1.99
N ARG A 183 11.73 -4.53 1.38
CA ARG A 183 12.05 -3.30 0.64
C ARG A 183 12.71 -2.26 1.54
N THR A 184 12.20 -2.08 2.75
CA THR A 184 12.78 -1.12 3.72
C THR A 184 14.21 -1.52 4.08
N ALA A 185 14.46 -2.80 4.37
CA ALA A 185 15.80 -3.31 4.65
C ALA A 185 16.76 -3.13 3.46
N ALA A 186 16.33 -3.48 2.25
CA ALA A 186 17.15 -3.29 1.04
C ALA A 186 17.48 -1.81 0.81
N MET A 187 16.54 -0.90 1.06
CA MET A 187 16.78 0.54 0.95
C MET A 187 17.75 1.07 2.02
N VAL A 188 17.71 0.55 3.25
CA VAL A 188 18.70 0.89 4.28
C VAL A 188 20.10 0.46 3.82
N VAL A 189 20.25 -0.75 3.29
CA VAL A 189 21.54 -1.22 2.75
C VAL A 189 22.00 -0.35 1.57
N ALA A 190 21.13 -0.11 0.59
CA ALA A 190 21.47 0.67 -0.60
C ALA A 190 21.89 2.11 -0.28
N ARG A 191 21.19 2.77 0.66
CA ARG A 191 21.53 4.14 1.09
C ARG A 191 22.86 4.22 1.85
N ASN A 192 23.23 3.17 2.55
CA ASN A 192 24.46 3.11 3.36
C ASN A 192 25.60 2.36 2.65
N ARG A 193 25.44 2.00 1.37
CA ARG A 193 26.41 1.18 0.61
C ARG A 193 27.84 1.72 0.60
N ARG A 194 28.04 3.04 0.73
CA ARG A 194 29.37 3.68 0.71
C ARG A 194 30.13 3.54 2.03
N ILE A 195 29.45 3.21 3.13
CA ILE A 195 30.04 3.03 4.46
C ILE A 195 30.06 1.56 4.91
N LEU A 196 29.42 0.67 4.14
CA LEU A 196 29.39 -0.76 4.40
C LEU A 196 30.52 -1.46 3.64
N GLU A 197 31.11 -2.49 4.27
CA GLU A 197 32.01 -3.42 3.60
C GLU A 197 31.25 -4.15 2.48
N ASP A 198 31.84 -4.22 1.28
CA ASP A 198 31.19 -4.73 0.07
C ASP A 198 29.78 -4.16 -0.17
N GLY A 199 29.55 -2.90 0.22
CA GLY A 199 28.20 -2.34 0.28
C GLY A 199 27.49 -2.28 -1.08
N ASN A 200 28.23 -2.09 -2.19
CA ASN A 200 27.66 -2.15 -3.53
C ASN A 200 27.15 -3.56 -3.88
N LEU A 201 27.93 -4.59 -3.58
CA LEU A 201 27.56 -5.99 -3.82
C LEU A 201 26.39 -6.40 -2.92
N THR A 202 26.43 -6.00 -1.65
CA THR A 202 25.37 -6.28 -0.67
C THR A 202 24.06 -5.60 -1.07
N ALA A 203 24.10 -4.34 -1.50
CA ALA A 203 22.94 -3.62 -2.00
C ALA A 203 22.39 -4.28 -3.29
N GLU A 204 23.26 -4.69 -4.20
CA GLU A 204 22.85 -5.40 -5.42
C GLU A 204 22.12 -6.70 -5.07
N HIS A 205 22.70 -7.52 -4.20
CA HIS A 205 22.08 -8.78 -3.76
C HIS A 205 20.72 -8.55 -3.11
N ALA A 206 20.60 -7.55 -2.23
CA ALA A 206 19.34 -7.22 -1.57
C ALA A 206 18.25 -6.80 -2.57
N LEU A 207 18.57 -5.94 -3.54
CA LEU A 207 17.60 -5.49 -4.54
C LEU A 207 17.24 -6.59 -5.55
N ARG A 208 18.20 -7.43 -5.95
CA ARG A 208 17.94 -8.59 -6.82
C ARG A 208 17.07 -9.62 -6.12
N PHE A 209 17.26 -9.82 -4.83
CA PHE A 209 16.41 -10.70 -4.02
C PHE A 209 14.95 -10.24 -4.06
N LEU A 210 14.66 -8.93 -3.93
CA LEU A 210 13.30 -8.41 -4.06
C LEU A 210 12.67 -8.73 -5.42
N VAL A 211 13.42 -8.51 -6.50
CA VAL A 211 12.97 -8.81 -7.88
C VAL A 211 12.66 -10.30 -8.06
N GLN A 212 13.44 -11.18 -7.43
CA GLN A 212 13.28 -12.63 -7.54
C GLN A 212 12.15 -13.16 -6.66
N LYS A 213 12.11 -12.76 -5.39
CA LYS A 213 11.11 -13.24 -4.42
C LYS A 213 9.72 -12.70 -4.73
N HIS A 214 9.62 -11.43 -5.11
CA HIS A 214 8.35 -10.75 -5.34
C HIS A 214 7.99 -10.61 -6.83
N ALA A 215 8.31 -11.62 -7.63
CA ALA A 215 8.01 -11.64 -9.07
C ALA A 215 6.50 -11.53 -9.38
N ASP A 216 5.64 -11.97 -8.46
CA ASP A 216 4.19 -11.86 -8.59
C ASP A 216 3.64 -10.55 -8.03
N SER A 217 4.45 -9.75 -7.32
CA SER A 217 3.97 -8.54 -6.67
C SER A 217 3.62 -7.46 -7.69
N ARG A 218 2.56 -6.71 -7.40
CA ARG A 218 2.23 -5.46 -8.10
C ARG A 218 3.38 -4.44 -8.08
N ASN A 219 4.29 -4.55 -7.11
CA ASN A 219 5.42 -3.64 -6.94
C ASN A 219 6.68 -4.08 -7.72
N LEU A 220 6.64 -5.18 -8.48
CA LEU A 220 7.80 -5.64 -9.26
C LEU A 220 8.42 -4.54 -10.15
N PRO A 221 7.64 -3.69 -10.86
CA PRO A 221 8.20 -2.55 -11.59
C PRO A 221 9.05 -1.62 -10.72
N ASP A 222 8.58 -1.26 -9.52
CA ASP A 222 9.33 -0.40 -8.57
C ASP A 222 10.64 -1.08 -8.13
N HIS A 223 10.63 -2.39 -7.86
CA HIS A 223 11.84 -3.13 -7.49
C HIS A 223 12.89 -3.14 -8.59
N ILE A 224 12.47 -3.34 -9.84
CA ILE A 224 13.37 -3.30 -11.00
C ILE A 224 13.94 -1.89 -11.19
N LEU A 225 13.12 -0.85 -11.02
CA LEU A 225 13.59 0.54 -11.10
C LEU A 225 14.62 0.87 -10.02
N ARG A 226 14.40 0.44 -8.77
CA ARG A 226 15.37 0.63 -7.68
C ARG A 226 16.71 -0.07 -7.96
N LEU A 227 16.67 -1.27 -8.55
CA LEU A 227 17.89 -1.95 -8.99
C LEU A 227 18.61 -1.15 -10.10
N GLY A 228 17.85 -0.58 -11.03
CA GLY A 228 18.37 0.34 -12.05
C GLY A 228 19.04 1.57 -11.43
N ASP A 229 18.43 2.18 -10.41
CA ASP A 229 18.99 3.34 -9.71
C ASP A 229 20.31 3.01 -9.01
N LEU A 230 20.42 1.84 -8.36
CA LEU A 230 21.67 1.38 -7.79
C LEU A 230 22.77 1.27 -8.86
N TYR A 231 22.47 0.67 -10.01
CA TYR A 231 23.44 0.57 -11.11
C TYR A 231 23.83 1.94 -11.67
N ALA A 232 22.88 2.86 -11.78
CA ALA A 232 23.15 4.23 -12.19
C ALA A 232 24.10 4.94 -11.21
N ASP A 233 23.87 4.77 -9.90
CA ASP A 233 24.72 5.33 -8.86
C ASP A 233 26.12 4.70 -8.86
N VAL A 234 26.25 3.39 -9.06
CA VAL A 234 27.55 2.71 -9.18
C VAL A 234 28.33 3.20 -10.41
N ALA A 235 27.65 3.50 -11.52
CA ALA A 235 28.27 4.08 -12.71
C ALA A 235 28.69 5.54 -12.47
N ARG A 236 27.91 6.33 -11.73
CA ARG A 236 28.30 7.70 -11.34
C ARG A 236 29.51 7.70 -10.42
N ASP A 237 29.52 6.84 -9.40
CA ASP A 237 30.65 6.68 -8.49
C ASP A 237 31.94 6.32 -9.25
N TYR A 238 31.84 5.51 -10.32
CA TYR A 238 32.98 5.19 -11.18
C TYR A 238 33.57 6.45 -11.82
N VAL A 239 32.73 7.30 -12.41
CA VAL A 239 33.15 8.56 -13.04
C VAL A 239 33.78 9.50 -12.01
N GLU A 240 33.20 9.60 -10.82
CA GLU A 240 33.73 10.42 -9.72
C GLU A 240 35.12 9.94 -9.26
N GLN A 241 35.34 8.63 -9.22
CA GLN A 241 36.63 8.02 -8.85
C GLN A 241 37.69 8.15 -9.95
N HIS A 242 37.26 8.27 -11.22
CA HIS A 242 38.12 8.31 -12.40
C HIS A 242 38.00 9.65 -13.14
N GLU A 243 38.02 10.76 -12.40
CA GLU A 243 37.87 12.11 -12.98
C GLU A 243 39.00 12.48 -13.96
N ARG A 244 40.17 11.83 -13.84
CA ARG A 244 41.34 12.06 -14.71
C ARG A 244 41.33 11.13 -15.93
N PRO A 245 41.47 11.65 -17.16
CA PRO A 245 41.28 10.87 -18.39
C PRO A 245 42.15 9.62 -18.54
N LEU A 246 43.39 9.66 -18.06
CA LEU A 246 44.35 8.56 -18.24
C LEU A 246 44.03 7.29 -17.43
N ALA A 247 43.13 7.37 -16.45
CA ALA A 247 42.72 6.25 -15.61
C ALA A 247 41.30 5.76 -15.91
N PHE A 248 40.60 6.38 -16.87
CA PHE A 248 39.22 6.05 -17.19
C PHE A 248 39.17 4.92 -18.22
N ASP A 249 38.50 3.83 -17.88
CA ASP A 249 38.19 2.75 -18.82
C ASP A 249 36.77 2.96 -19.38
N GLU A 250 36.69 3.32 -20.66
CA GLU A 250 35.41 3.54 -21.35
C GLU A 250 34.54 2.28 -21.38
N ASP A 251 35.13 1.11 -21.59
CA ASP A 251 34.40 -0.15 -21.73
C ASP A 251 33.81 -0.55 -20.37
N GLU A 252 34.56 -0.36 -19.28
CA GLU A 252 34.07 -0.60 -17.93
C GLU A 252 32.92 0.34 -17.57
N PHE A 253 33.04 1.63 -17.87
CA PHE A 253 31.95 2.59 -17.65
C PHE A 253 30.70 2.22 -18.45
N VAL A 254 30.86 1.89 -19.74
CA VAL A 254 29.76 1.50 -20.62
C VAL A 254 29.04 0.26 -20.07
N GLN A 255 29.80 -0.76 -19.65
CA GLN A 255 29.22 -1.97 -19.06
C GLN A 255 28.41 -1.66 -17.80
N ARG A 256 28.92 -0.80 -16.91
CA ARG A 256 28.21 -0.37 -15.69
C ARG A 256 26.94 0.42 -16.03
N ALA A 257 27.03 1.36 -16.96
CA ALA A 257 25.91 2.20 -17.37
C ALA A 257 24.79 1.38 -18.05
N ASP A 258 25.15 0.41 -18.89
CA ASP A 258 24.18 -0.42 -19.62
C ASP A 258 23.33 -1.29 -18.69
N ARG A 259 23.88 -1.73 -17.55
CA ARG A 259 23.10 -2.44 -16.53
C ARG A 259 21.92 -1.61 -16.01
N ALA A 260 22.12 -0.31 -15.80
CA ALA A 260 21.05 0.60 -15.37
C ALA A 260 20.01 0.81 -16.49
N LEU A 261 20.48 1.10 -17.71
CA LEU A 261 19.63 1.31 -18.88
C LEU A 261 18.77 0.07 -19.19
N ASP A 262 19.31 -1.12 -19.02
CA ASP A 262 18.58 -2.37 -19.20
C ASP A 262 17.43 -2.53 -18.19
N MET A 263 17.63 -2.13 -16.92
CA MET A 263 16.55 -2.18 -15.92
C MET A 263 15.45 -1.18 -16.26
N TYR A 264 15.81 0.05 -16.62
CA TYR A 264 14.82 1.06 -17.02
C TYR A 264 14.07 0.65 -18.29
N ARG A 265 14.76 0.07 -19.27
CA ARG A 265 14.14 -0.44 -20.51
C ARG A 265 13.13 -1.55 -20.24
N LYS A 266 13.42 -2.47 -19.32
CA LYS A 266 12.49 -3.54 -18.92
C LYS A 266 11.16 -2.98 -18.43
N VAL A 267 11.18 -1.99 -17.55
CA VAL A 267 9.96 -1.38 -17.01
C VAL A 267 9.27 -0.49 -18.05
N ALA A 268 10.03 0.25 -18.86
CA ALA A 268 9.49 1.08 -19.93
C ALA A 268 8.76 0.28 -21.02
N ALA A 269 9.11 -0.99 -21.22
CA ALA A 269 8.46 -1.90 -22.15
C ALA A 269 7.20 -2.58 -21.57
N TRP A 270 6.93 -2.42 -20.26
CA TRP A 270 5.86 -3.14 -19.59
C TRP A 270 4.51 -2.44 -19.75
N ASP A 271 3.59 -3.06 -20.46
CA ASP A 271 2.25 -2.51 -20.67
C ASP A 271 1.40 -2.58 -19.39
N GLY A 272 0.67 -1.49 -19.12
CA GLY A 272 -0.18 -1.35 -17.94
C GLY A 272 0.55 -0.99 -16.63
N ALA A 273 1.89 -1.02 -16.61
CA ALA A 273 2.66 -0.59 -15.44
C ALA A 273 2.55 0.93 -15.21
N ARG A 274 2.26 1.34 -13.97
CA ARG A 274 2.12 2.76 -13.60
C ARG A 274 3.46 3.49 -13.67
N GLU A 275 4.54 2.73 -13.50
CA GLU A 275 5.93 3.16 -13.47
C GLU A 275 6.51 3.36 -14.89
N LYS A 276 5.79 2.97 -15.96
CA LYS A 276 6.27 3.08 -17.35
C LYS A 276 6.74 4.50 -17.73
N PRO A 277 5.98 5.59 -17.46
CA PRO A 277 6.44 6.93 -17.80
C PRO A 277 7.69 7.35 -17.01
N GLU A 278 7.78 6.93 -15.75
CA GLU A 278 8.95 7.18 -14.91
C GLU A 278 10.18 6.43 -15.46
N ALA A 279 10.01 5.17 -15.84
CA ALA A 279 11.07 4.35 -16.43
C ALA A 279 11.61 4.97 -17.74
N GLN A 280 10.72 5.48 -18.60
CA GLN A 280 11.09 6.19 -19.83
C GLN A 280 11.90 7.47 -19.53
N GLY A 281 11.46 8.25 -18.54
CA GLY A 281 12.16 9.46 -18.11
C GLY A 281 13.55 9.15 -17.55
N ARG A 282 13.66 8.15 -16.68
CA ARG A 282 14.94 7.70 -16.10
C ARG A 282 15.88 7.14 -17.17
N PHE A 283 15.37 6.34 -18.10
CA PHE A 283 16.14 5.84 -19.25
C PHE A 283 16.72 7.00 -20.06
N ALA A 284 15.88 7.94 -20.51
CA ALA A 284 16.32 9.06 -21.35
C ALA A 284 17.34 9.95 -20.64
N ALA A 285 17.09 10.26 -19.36
CA ALA A 285 18.01 11.08 -18.56
C ALA A 285 19.38 10.40 -18.38
N PHE A 286 19.39 9.10 -18.10
CA PHE A 286 20.63 8.37 -17.85
C PHE A 286 21.40 8.05 -19.14
N ASP A 287 20.72 7.83 -20.26
CA ASP A 287 21.35 7.66 -21.58
C ASP A 287 22.03 8.97 -22.06
N ALA A 288 21.39 10.11 -21.83
CA ALA A 288 21.99 11.42 -22.05
C ALA A 288 23.23 11.65 -21.16
N TYR A 289 23.16 11.25 -19.88
CA TYR A 289 24.32 11.27 -18.98
C TYR A 289 25.47 10.40 -19.50
N LYS A 290 25.20 9.14 -19.89
CA LYS A 290 26.18 8.23 -20.47
C LYS A 290 26.88 8.87 -21.68
N THR A 291 26.10 9.45 -22.59
CA THR A 291 26.62 10.15 -23.79
C THR A 291 27.51 11.33 -23.42
N SER A 292 27.10 12.14 -22.44
CA SER A 292 27.88 13.29 -21.96
C SER A 292 29.20 12.88 -21.32
N VAL A 293 29.23 11.77 -20.58
CA VAL A 293 30.48 11.25 -19.98
C VAL A 293 31.43 10.81 -21.10
N LEU A 294 30.98 9.97 -22.03
CA LEU A 294 31.83 9.48 -23.13
C LEU A 294 32.38 10.63 -23.99
N ALA A 295 31.61 11.70 -24.20
CA ALA A 295 32.08 12.88 -24.92
C ALA A 295 33.19 13.66 -24.19
N ARG A 296 33.34 13.52 -22.86
CA ARG A 296 34.40 14.16 -22.06
C ARG A 296 35.74 13.42 -22.14
N TYR A 297 35.70 12.11 -22.38
CA TYR A 297 36.88 11.24 -22.32
C TYR A 297 37.42 10.81 -23.71
N ARG A 298 36.69 11.14 -24.78
CA ARG A 298 37.14 11.07 -26.18
C ARG A 298 37.88 12.33 -26.62
#